data_AF-A0A953EHS9-F1
#
_entry.id   AF-A0A953EHS9-F1
#
_cell.length_a   1.000
_cell.length_b   1.000
_cell.length_c   1.000
_cell.angle_alpha   90.00
_cell.angle_beta   90.00
_cell.angle_gamma   90.00
#
_symmetry.space_group_name_H-M   'P 1'
#
loop_
_entity.id
_entity.type
_entity.pdbx_description
1 polymer ?
#
loop_
_entity_poly.entity_id
_entity_poly.type
_entity_poly.pdbx_seq_one_letter_code
_entity_poly.pdbx_strand_id
1 'polypeptide(L)' 'MCEEAQSPAEQLADITLNRLVEAGLIADRRSDSIKSKLLSGDAREQDWRIWILGSLAESQEQQEED' A
#
# COMPACT_ATOMS: atom_id res chain seq x y z
N MET A 1 -19.43 23.70 -1.53
CA MET A 1 -19.16 22.26 -1.55
C MET A 1 -18.40 21.98 -0.27
N CYS A 2 -18.97 21.21 0.65
CA CYS A 2 -18.27 20.84 1.87
C CYS A 2 -17.34 19.69 1.48
N GLU A 3 -16.03 19.93 1.46
CA GLU A 3 -15.05 18.85 1.45
C GLU A 3 -15.24 18.11 2.78
N GLU A 4 -15.79 16.89 2.73
CA GLU A 4 -15.83 16.02 3.89
C GLU A 4 -14.38 15.76 4.31
N ALA A 5 -13.99 16.32 5.46
CA ALA A 5 -12.67 16.12 6.00
C ALA A 5 -12.45 14.62 6.19
N GLN A 6 -11.37 14.09 5.59
CA GLN A 6 -11.01 12.68 5.74
C GLN A 6 -11.00 12.30 7.21
N SER A 7 -11.61 11.17 7.52
CA SER A 7 -11.59 10.60 8.86
C SER A 7 -10.14 10.30 9.29
N PRO A 8 -9.83 10.30 10.61
CA PRO A 8 -8.50 9.95 11.09
C PRO A 8 -8.01 8.57 10.59
N ALA A 9 -8.92 7.63 10.39
CA ALA A 9 -8.61 6.31 9.84
C ALA A 9 -8.13 6.39 8.38
N GLU A 10 -8.81 7.19 7.56
CA GLU A 10 -8.40 7.44 6.16
C GLU A 10 -7.05 8.13 6.08
N GLN A 11 -6.82 9.14 6.92
CA GLN A 11 -5.52 9.82 6.98
C GLN A 11 -4.39 8.86 7.36
N LEU A 12 -4.60 7.99 8.35
CA LEU A 12 -3.60 7.00 8.75
C LEU A 12 -3.35 5.95 7.67
N ALA A 13 -4.41 5.47 7.01
CA ALA A 13 -4.27 4.52 5.91
C ALA A 13 -3.48 5.12 4.75
N ASP A 14 -3.77 6.37 4.39
CA ASP A 14 -3.06 7.10 3.33
C ASP A 14 -1.59 7.34 3.70
N ILE A 15 -1.31 7.85 4.90
CA ILE A 15 0.06 8.09 5.35
C ILE A 15 0.86 6.79 5.33
N THR A 16 0.28 5.70 5.86
CA THR A 16 0.98 4.41 5.92
C THR A 16 1.27 3.88 4.52
N LEU A 17 0.26 3.86 3.65
CA LEU A 17 0.40 3.40 2.26
C LEU A 17 1.46 4.22 1.50
N ASN A 18 1.35 5.54 1.53
CA ASN A 18 2.26 6.43 0.82
C ASN A 18 3.71 6.23 1.28
N ARG A 19 3.95 6.12 2.59
CA ARG A 19 5.31 5.90 3.13
C ARG A 19 5.91 4.57 2.67
N LEU A 20 5.10 3.54 2.53
CA LEU A 20 5.59 2.23 2.11
C LEU A 20 5.86 2.18 0.60
N VAL A 21 5.03 2.85 -0.21
CA VAL A 21 5.27 3.01 -1.65
C VAL A 21 6.52 3.87 -1.89
N GLU A 22 6.64 5.01 -1.21
CA GLU A 22 7.82 5.90 -1.28
C GLU A 22 9.12 5.17 -0.92
N ALA A 23 9.05 4.24 0.05
CA ALA A 23 10.18 3.42 0.47
C ALA A 23 10.46 2.22 -0.46
N GLY A 24 9.64 2.01 -1.50
CA GLY A 24 9.75 0.85 -2.41
C GLY A 24 9.43 -0.49 -1.75
N LEU A 25 8.78 -0.48 -0.59
CA LEU A 25 8.45 -1.69 0.18
C LEU A 25 7.18 -2.38 -0.35
N ILE A 26 6.29 -1.62 -0.99
CA ILE A 26 5.09 -2.13 -1.65
C ILE A 26 4.93 -1.45 -3.01
N ALA A 27 4.27 -2.15 -3.93
CA ALA A 27 4.02 -1.65 -5.27
C ALA A 27 2.80 -0.75 -5.36
N ASP A 28 2.91 0.34 -6.12
CA ASP A 28 1.85 1.34 -6.29
C ASP A 28 0.60 0.79 -7.01
N ARG A 29 0.76 -0.20 -7.88
CA ARG A 29 -0.37 -0.81 -8.62
C ARG A 29 -1.38 -1.56 -7.72
N ARG A 30 -1.05 -1.80 -6.45
CA ARG A 30 -1.91 -2.48 -5.46
C ARG A 30 -2.42 -1.55 -4.35
N SER A 31 -2.18 -0.24 -4.50
CA SER A 31 -2.46 0.78 -3.50
C SER A 31 -3.90 0.75 -2.97
N ASP A 32 -4.91 0.61 -3.83
CA ASP A 32 -6.32 0.59 -3.40
C ASP A 32 -6.70 -0.60 -2.53
N SER A 33 -6.20 -1.80 -2.86
CA SER A 33 -6.48 -3.02 -2.09
C SER A 33 -5.82 -2.96 -0.72
N ILE A 34 -4.59 -2.44 -0.66
CA ILE A 34 -3.84 -2.24 0.58
C ILE A 34 -4.55 -1.19 1.44
N LYS A 35 -4.92 -0.03 0.85
CA LYS A 35 -5.67 1.04 1.54
C LYS A 35 -6.96 0.51 2.16
N SER A 36 -7.75 -0.23 1.40
CA SER A 36 -9.01 -0.81 1.89
C SER A 36 -8.80 -1.74 3.08
N LYS A 37 -7.69 -2.48 3.11
CA LYS A 37 -7.38 -3.42 4.19
C LYS A 37 -6.78 -2.75 5.42
N LEU A 38 -6.05 -1.65 5.24
CA LEU A 38 -5.63 -0.78 6.33
C LEU A 38 -6.84 -0.09 6.98
N LEU A 39 -7.78 0.39 6.17
CA LEU A 39 -9.02 1.01 6.64
C LEU A 39 -9.91 0.05 7.44
N SER A 40 -9.96 -1.23 7.06
CA SER A 40 -10.74 -2.23 7.80
C SER A 40 -10.09 -2.64 9.12
N GLY A 41 -8.80 -2.31 9.34
CA GLY A 41 -8.04 -2.71 10.52
C GLY A 41 -7.74 -4.21 10.62
N ASP A 42 -7.95 -4.99 9.55
CA ASP A 42 -7.73 -6.46 9.51
C ASP A 42 -6.49 -6.81 8.66
N ALA A 43 -5.54 -5.88 8.51
CA ALA A 43 -4.24 -6.16 7.91
C ALA A 43 -3.40 -7.02 8.88
N ARG A 44 -3.14 -8.27 8.50
CA ARG A 44 -2.36 -9.23 9.30
C ARG A 44 -0.92 -9.32 8.80
N GLU A 45 -0.05 -9.93 9.60
CA GLU A 45 1.36 -10.18 9.22
C GLU A 45 1.48 -10.86 7.84
N GLN A 46 0.58 -11.80 7.53
CA GLN A 46 0.59 -12.49 6.25
C GLN A 46 0.28 -11.57 5.08
N ASP A 47 -0.61 -10.57 5.27
CA ASP A 47 -0.90 -9.58 4.24
C ASP A 47 0.33 -8.73 3.94
N TRP A 48 1.03 -8.27 4.98
CA TRP A 48 2.28 -7.53 4.86
C TRP A 48 3.34 -8.30 4.07
N ARG A 49 3.52 -9.59 4.37
CA ARG A 49 4.44 -10.45 3.63
C ARG A 49 4.08 -10.55 2.16
N ILE A 50 2.79 -10.71 1.83
CA ILE A 50 2.33 -10.80 0.44
C ILE A 50 2.61 -9.50 -0.31
N TRP A 51 2.37 -8.35 0.32
CA TRP A 51 2.60 -7.05 -0.32
C TRP A 51 4.08 -6.78 -0.58
N ILE A 52 4.94 -7.08 0.40
CA ILE A 52 6.39 -6.91 0.26
C ILE A 52 6.97 -7.86 -0.79
N LEU A 53 6.62 -9.15 -0.73
CA LEU A 53 7.10 -10.13 -1.71
C LEU A 53 6.60 -9.83 -3.12
N GLY A 54 5.37 -9.35 -3.24
CA GLY A 54 4.83 -8.88 -4.52
C GLY A 54 5.65 -7.72 -5.10
N SER A 55 6.00 -6.73 -4.27
CA SER A 55 6.85 -5.60 -4.67
C SER A 55 8.24 -6.03 -5.13
N LEU A 56 8.84 -7.00 -4.43
CA LEU A 56 10.15 -7.54 -4.79
C LEU A 56 10.12 -8.29 -6.12
N ALA A 57 9.09 -9.10 -6.37
CA ALA A 57 8.93 -9.81 -7.64
C ALA A 57 8.79 -8.82 -8.81
N GLU A 58 8.00 -7.76 -8.63
CA GLU A 58 7.78 -6.71 -9.63
C GLU A 58 9.06 -5.93 -9.96
N SER A 59 9.87 -5.66 -8.95
CA SER A 59 11.16 -4.98 -9.12
C SER A 59 12.16 -5.83 -9.91
N GLN A 60 12.03 -7.17 -9.87
CA GLN A 60 12.88 -8.08 -10.63
C GLN A 60 12.44 -8.18 -12.09
N GLU A 61 11.13 -8.28 -12.35
CA GLU A 61 10.57 -8.30 -13.72
C GLU A 61 10.98 -7.03 -14.51
N GLN A 62 10.96 -5.87 -13.86
CA GLN A 62 11.36 -4.59 -14.48
C GLN A 62 12.86 -4.48 -14.78
N GLN A 63 13.72 -5.31 -14.17
CA GLN A 63 15.17 -5.32 -14.45
C GLN A 63 15.56 -6.26 -15.58
N GLU A 64 14.71 -7.23 -15.95
CA GLU A 64 14.97 -8.15 -17.06
C GLU A 64 14.48 -7.61 -18.42
N GLU A 65 13.63 -6.58 -18.42
CA GLU A 65 13.10 -5.93 -19.63
C GLU A 65 13.89 -4.67 -20.09
N ASP A 66 14.93 -4.24 -19.38
CA ASP A 66 15.77 -3.06 -19.70
C ASP A 66 17.14 -3.43 -20.32
#